data_AF-K2ARY1-F1
#
_entry.id   AF-K2ARY1-F1
#
_cell.length_a   1.000
_cell.length_b   1.000
_cell.length_c   1.000
_cell.angle_alpha   90.00
_cell.angle_beta   90.00
_cell.angle_gamma   90.00
#
_symmetry.space_group_name_H-M   'P 1'
#
loop_
_entity.id
_entity.type
_entity.pdbx_description
1 polymer ?
#
loop_
_entity_poly.entity_id
_entity_poly.type
_entity_poly.pdbx_seq_one_letter_code
_entity_poly.pdbx_strand_id
1 'polypeptide(L)'
;GPNRRIVVVWSPAADAENELFIREILQRERITANFVPVASAEEMRKRVLETPGAIGIGPDALVSYGVRVPGSPKIASSVMLITKGEPSPELQKLLELIKDAAFLP
;
A
#
# COMPACT_ATOMS: atom_id res chain seq x y z
N GLY A 1 22.05 8.57 11.12
CA GLY A 1 21.79 7.12 10.94
C GLY A 1 23.02 6.44 10.37
N PRO A 2 23.08 5.10 10.33
CA PRO A 2 24.19 4.36 9.74
C PRO A 2 24.35 4.65 8.24
N ASN A 3 25.59 4.87 7.77
CA ASN A 3 25.91 5.12 6.36
C ASN A 3 25.79 3.82 5.55
N ARG A 4 24.63 3.60 4.93
CA ARG A 4 24.33 2.39 4.15
C ARG A 4 23.62 2.76 2.86
N ARG A 5 23.77 1.92 1.83
CA ARG A 5 23.03 2.03 0.57
C ARG A 5 21.53 1.88 0.84
N ILE A 6 20.73 2.73 0.20
CA ILE A 6 19.28 2.60 0.16
C ILE A 6 18.92 1.61 -0.94
N VAL A 7 18.13 0.60 -0.61
CA VAL A 7 17.58 -0.36 -1.58
C VAL A 7 16.11 -0.08 -1.75
N VAL A 8 15.73 0.48 -2.90
CA VAL A 8 14.31 0.73 -3.19
C VAL A 8 13.66 -0.59 -3.59
N VAL A 9 12.61 -0.98 -2.87
CA VAL A 9 11.75 -2.12 -3.19
C VAL A 9 10.42 -1.56 -3.68
N TRP A 10 9.97 -2.01 -4.84
CA TRP A 10 8.83 -1.39 -5.53
C TRP A 10 7.98 -2.43 -6.24
N SER A 11 6.66 -2.28 -6.25
CA SER A 11 5.77 -3.13 -7.02
C SER A 11 5.23 -2.37 -8.23
N PRO A 12 5.65 -2.72 -9.46
CA PRO A 12 5.11 -2.07 -10.66
C PRO A 12 3.62 -2.35 -10.91
N ALA A 13 3.04 -3.35 -10.24
CA ALA A 13 1.63 -3.74 -10.43
C ALA A 13 0.65 -3.00 -9.52
N ALA A 14 1.14 -2.25 -8.52
CA ALA A 14 0.33 -1.51 -7.56
C ALA A 14 -0.01 -0.10 -8.08
N ASP A 15 -0.63 -0.01 -9.26
CA ASP A 15 -0.80 1.26 -9.99
C ASP A 15 -1.47 2.36 -9.16
N ALA A 16 -2.56 2.04 -8.45
CA ALA A 16 -3.30 3.03 -7.67
C ALA A 16 -2.48 3.56 -6.48
N GLU A 17 -1.82 2.67 -5.74
CA GLU A 17 -0.95 3.02 -4.61
C GLU A 17 0.28 3.80 -5.08
N ASN A 18 0.88 3.38 -6.19
CA ASN A 18 2.04 4.03 -6.80
C ASN A 18 1.70 5.46 -7.23
N GLU A 19 0.62 5.65 -7.97
CA GLU A 19 0.16 6.98 -8.42
C GLU A 19 -0.15 7.89 -7.23
N LEU A 20 -0.78 7.36 -6.19
CA LEU A 20 -1.07 8.10 -4.97
C LEU A 20 0.22 8.54 -4.26
N PHE A 21 1.17 7.62 -4.07
CA PHE A 21 2.46 7.91 -3.44
C PHE A 21 3.29 8.90 -4.27
N ILE A 22 3.36 8.71 -5.58
CA ILE A 22 4.08 9.60 -6.49
C ILE A 22 3.52 11.02 -6.41
N ARG A 23 2.19 11.16 -6.43
CA ARG A 23 1.54 12.46 -6.39
C ARG A 23 1.70 13.16 -5.04
N GLU A 24 1.44 12.47 -3.94
CA GLU A 24 1.34 13.09 -2.61
C GLU A 24 2.68 13.15 -1.86
N ILE A 25 3.58 12.17 -2.06
CA ILE A 25 4.87 12.08 -1.36
C ILE A 25 6.03 12.49 -2.24
N LEU A 26 6.10 11.97 -3.48
CA LEU A 26 7.16 12.34 -4.42
C LEU A 26 6.87 13.64 -5.18
N GLN A 27 5.72 14.28 -4.95
CA GLN A 27 5.35 15.54 -5.60
C GLN A 27 5.43 15.48 -7.14
N ARG A 28 4.99 14.34 -7.71
CA ARG A 28 5.02 14.00 -9.15
C ARG A 28 6.42 13.71 -9.72
N GLU A 29 7.44 13.58 -8.88
CA GLU A 29 8.73 13.03 -9.30
C GLU A 29 8.62 11.52 -9.56
N ARG A 30 9.44 11.04 -10.51
CA ARG A 30 9.48 9.61 -10.84
C ARG A 30 10.25 8.85 -9.76
N ILE A 31 9.78 7.64 -9.44
CA ILE A 31 10.59 6.69 -8.69
C ILE A 31 11.87 6.37 -9.49
N THR A 32 12.95 6.07 -8.78
CA THR A 32 14.19 5.57 -9.40
C THR A 32 13.90 4.35 -10.28
N ALA A 33 14.58 4.22 -11.43
CA ALA A 33 14.53 3.01 -12.25
C ALA A 33 15.30 1.83 -11.63
N ASN A 34 16.17 2.10 -10.65
CA ASN A 34 16.96 1.10 -9.96
C ASN A 34 16.24 0.65 -8.68
N PHE A 35 15.25 -0.22 -8.84
CA PHE A 35 14.49 -0.82 -7.75
C PHE A 35 14.50 -2.35 -7.83
N VAL A 36 14.25 -2.99 -6.71
CA VAL A 36 13.99 -4.44 -6.61
C VAL A 36 12.48 -4.66 -6.79
N PRO A 37 12.04 -5.35 -7.86
CA PRO A 37 10.62 -5.58 -8.11
C PRO A 37 10.05 -6.61 -7.12
N VAL A 38 8.78 -6.41 -6.73
CA VAL A 38 7.98 -7.36 -5.94
C VAL A 38 6.54 -7.41 -6.44
N ALA A 39 5.87 -8.54 -6.24
CA ALA A 39 4.53 -8.80 -6.77
C ALA A 39 3.40 -8.38 -5.81
N SER A 40 3.68 -8.24 -4.51
CA SER A 40 2.65 -7.90 -3.52
C SER A 40 3.21 -7.10 -2.34
N ALA A 41 2.29 -6.55 -1.54
CA ALA A 41 2.66 -5.82 -0.33
C ALA A 41 3.26 -6.73 0.76
N GLU A 42 2.84 -8.00 0.83
CA GLU A 42 3.43 -9.01 1.71
C GLU A 42 4.87 -9.33 1.31
N GLU A 43 5.11 -9.47 0.00
CA GLU A 43 6.46 -9.66 -0.52
C GLU A 43 7.33 -8.43 -0.26
N MET A 44 6.77 -7.22 -0.43
CA MET A 44 7.47 -5.99 -0.10
C MET A 44 7.89 -5.95 1.37
N ARG A 45 6.96 -6.25 2.29
CA ARG A 45 7.23 -6.33 3.72
C ARG A 45 8.34 -7.34 4.02
N LYS A 46 8.25 -8.54 3.46
CA LYS A 46 9.26 -9.59 3.61
C LYS A 46 10.64 -9.09 3.13
N ARG A 47 10.71 -8.47 1.94
CA ARG A 47 11.97 -7.96 1.39
C ARG A 47 12.58 -6.86 2.25
N VAL A 48 11.76 -5.94 2.77
CA VAL A 48 12.20 -4.87 3.68
C VAL A 48 12.77 -5.44 4.98
N LEU A 49 12.15 -6.48 5.53
CA LEU A 49 12.64 -7.17 6.73
C LEU A 49 13.97 -7.90 6.48
N GLU A 50 14.12 -8.55 5.34
CA GLU A 50 15.29 -9.37 5.00
C GLU A 50 16.48 -8.56 4.48
N THR A 51 16.27 -7.30 4.06
CA THR A 51 17.29 -6.50 3.36
C THR A 51 17.64 -5.23 4.15
N PRO A 52 18.81 -5.18 4.83
CA PRO A 52 19.25 -3.97 5.51
C PRO A 52 19.35 -2.77 4.57
N GLY A 53 18.68 -1.67 4.92
CA GLY A 53 18.65 -0.44 4.10
C GLY A 53 17.56 -0.45 3.02
N ALA A 54 16.72 -1.49 2.95
CA ALA A 54 15.57 -1.47 2.08
C ALA A 54 14.46 -0.55 2.57
N ILE A 55 13.78 0.08 1.62
CA ILE A 55 12.59 0.90 1.82
C ILE A 55 11.57 0.58 0.73
N GLY A 56 10.30 0.60 1.10
CA GLY A 56 9.16 0.38 0.21
C GLY A 56 7.90 1.04 0.76
N ILE A 57 6.82 0.99 0.01
CA ILE A 57 5.50 1.51 0.39
C ILE A 57 4.53 0.35 0.61
N GLY A 58 3.62 0.50 1.56
CA GLY A 58 2.63 -0.54 1.83
C GLY A 58 1.51 -0.05 2.74
N PRO A 59 0.42 -0.81 2.84
CA PRO A 59 -0.69 -0.45 3.70
C PRO A 59 -0.31 -0.50 5.18
N ASP A 60 -0.85 0.41 5.98
CA ASP A 60 -0.65 0.47 7.44
C ASP A 60 -0.95 -0.88 8.13
N ALA A 61 -1.91 -1.65 7.59
CA ALA A 61 -2.30 -2.97 8.11
C ALA A 61 -1.16 -4.02 8.06
N LEU A 62 -0.15 -3.83 7.22
CA LEU A 62 1.00 -4.73 7.12
C LEU A 62 2.21 -4.26 7.95
N VAL A 63 2.09 -3.14 8.66
CA VAL A 63 3.09 -2.71 9.63
C VAL A 63 3.13 -3.73 10.76
N SER A 64 4.28 -4.36 10.94
CA SER A 64 4.50 -5.43 11.91
C SER A 64 5.82 -5.24 12.63
N TYR A 65 6.01 -5.98 13.73
CA TYR A 65 7.24 -5.95 14.49
C TYR A 65 8.45 -6.20 13.57
N GLY A 66 9.40 -5.27 13.55
CA GLY A 66 10.61 -5.34 12.72
C GLY A 66 10.63 -4.38 11.53
N VAL A 67 9.48 -3.89 11.06
CA VAL A 67 9.42 -2.80 10.06
C VAL A 67 9.28 -1.47 10.79
N ARG A 68 10.04 -0.47 10.34
CA ARG A 68 9.92 0.91 10.85
C ARG A 68 9.24 1.78 9.81
N VAL A 69 8.29 2.58 10.25
CA VAL A 69 7.61 3.57 9.42
C VAL A 69 8.16 4.94 9.80
N PRO A 70 8.77 5.70 8.87
CA PRO A 70 9.17 7.08 9.16
C PRO A 70 7.94 7.94 9.39
N GLY A 71 8.10 9.07 10.10
CA GLY A 71 7.03 10.06 10.17
C GLY A 71 6.72 10.60 8.77
N SER A 72 5.58 10.20 8.21
CA SER A 72 5.08 10.63 6.91
C SER A 72 3.63 11.11 7.02
N PRO A 73 3.15 11.94 6.08
CA PRO A 73 1.72 12.17 5.93
C PRO A 73 1.00 10.83 5.79
N LYS A 74 -0.14 10.69 6.48
CA LYS A 74 -1.04 9.56 6.23
C LYS A 74 -1.81 9.84 4.95
N ILE A 75 -1.79 8.89 4.04
CA ILE A 75 -2.51 8.97 2.78
C ILE A 75 -3.52 7.84 2.77
N ALA A 76 -4.77 8.18 2.44
CA ALA A 76 -5.85 7.22 2.30
C ALA A 76 -6.41 7.31 0.89
N SER A 77 -6.73 6.16 0.31
CA SER A 77 -7.55 6.06 -0.89
C SER A 77 -8.86 5.38 -0.55
N SER A 78 -9.94 5.86 -1.16
CA SER A 78 -11.23 5.17 -1.10
C SER A 78 -11.18 3.93 -1.98
N VAL A 79 -11.61 2.79 -1.45
CA VAL A 79 -11.84 1.58 -2.23
C VAL A 79 -13.23 1.66 -2.84
N MET A 80 -13.34 1.61 -4.17
CA MET A 80 -14.62 1.64 -4.87
C MET A 80 -15.02 0.24 -5.33
N LEU A 81 -16.23 -0.16 -4.97
CA LEU A 81 -16.87 -1.35 -5.52
C LEU A 81 -17.68 -0.98 -6.76
N ILE A 82 -17.46 -1.71 -7.86
CA ILE A 82 -18.17 -1.51 -9.12
C ILE A 82 -19.01 -2.76 -9.43
N THR A 83 -20.31 -2.59 -9.65
CA THR A 83 -21.22 -3.67 -10.05
C THR A 83 -21.83 -3.40 -11.42
N LYS A 84 -22.14 -4.47 -12.16
CA LYS A 84 -22.92 -4.38 -13.39
C LYS A 84 -24.39 -4.50 -13.06
N GLY A 85 -25.12 -3.39 -13.12
CA GLY A 85 -26.53 -3.35 -12.73
C GLY A 85 -26.71 -3.54 -11.22
N GLU A 86 -27.92 -3.94 -10.83
CA GLU A 86 -28.27 -4.13 -9.43
C GLU A 86 -27.56 -5.38 -8.84
N PRO A 87 -26.88 -5.28 -7.68
CA PRO A 87 -26.29 -6.42 -7.00
C PRO A 87 -27.35 -7.47 -6.66
N SER A 88 -26.99 -8.76 -6.64
CA SER A 88 -27.91 -9.81 -6.19
C SER A 88 -28.34 -9.59 -4.73
N PRO A 89 -29.50 -10.10 -4.28
CA PRO A 89 -29.96 -9.94 -2.90
C PRO A 89 -28.93 -10.40 -1.84
N GLU A 90 -28.15 -11.43 -2.12
CA GLU A 90 -27.08 -11.91 -1.25
C GLU A 90 -25.91 -10.93 -1.19
N LEU A 91 -25.52 -10.35 -2.34
CA LEU A 91 -24.49 -9.32 -2.39
C LEU A 91 -24.97 -8.04 -1.70
N GLN A 92 -26.23 -7.64 -1.87
CA GLN A 92 -26.79 -6.49 -1.15
C GLN A 92 -26.67 -6.66 0.36
N LYS A 93 -27.05 -7.82 0.90
CA LYS A 93 -26.88 -8.14 2.34
C LYS A 93 -25.42 -8.06 2.79
N LEU A 94 -24.49 -8.58 1.98
CA LEU A 94 -23.06 -8.48 2.29
C LEU A 94 -22.60 -7.02 2.31
N LEU A 95 -23.06 -6.20 1.36
CA LEU A 95 -22.69 -4.79 1.31
C LEU A 95 -23.28 -3.99 2.47
N GLU A 96 -24.48 -4.33 2.93
CA GLU A 96 -25.06 -3.77 4.15
C GLU A 96 -24.20 -4.12 5.37
N LEU A 97 -23.80 -5.39 5.53
CA LEU A 97 -22.91 -5.82 6.61
C LEU A 97 -21.55 -5.10 6.57
N ILE A 98 -20.95 -4.94 5.38
CA ILE A 98 -19.67 -4.24 5.22
C ILE A 98 -19.82 -2.76 5.58
N LYS A 99 -20.92 -2.11 5.18
CA LYS A 99 -21.17 -0.71 5.53
C LYS A 99 -21.27 -0.57 7.05
N ASP A 100 -22.09 -1.38 7.70
CA ASP A 100 -22.26 -1.33 9.16
C ASP A 100 -20.94 -1.57 9.89
N ALA A 101 -20.14 -2.55 9.45
CA ALA A 101 -18.83 -2.85 10.02
C ALA A 101 -17.80 -1.73 9.79
N ALA A 102 -17.84 -1.06 8.64
CA ALA A 102 -16.96 0.07 8.33
C ALA A 102 -17.27 1.33 9.16
N PHE A 103 -18.46 1.40 9.77
CA PHE A 103 -18.86 2.46 10.70
C PHE A 103 -18.69 2.10 12.18
N LEU A 104 -18.12 0.93 12.50
CA LEU A 104 -17.72 0.62 13.87
C LEU A 104 -16.44 1.40 14.24
N PRO A 105 -16.41 2.04 15.43
CA PRO A 105 -15.31 2.90 15.85
C PRO A 105 -13.99 2.17 16.10
#